data_AF-A0A978TH68-F1
#
_entry.id   AF-A0A978TH68-F1
#
_cell.length_a   1.000
_cell.length_b   1.000
_cell.length_c   1.000
_cell.angle_alpha   90.00
_cell.angle_beta   90.00
_cell.angle_gamma   90.00
#
_symmetry.space_group_name_H-M   'P 1'
#
loop_
_entity.id
_entity.type
_entity.pdbx_description
1 polymer ?
#
loop_
_entity_poly.entity_id
_entity_poly.type
_entity_poly.pdbx_seq_one_letter_code
_entity_poly.pdbx_strand_id
1 'polypeptide(L)'
;MKYFFLSDGWTTGRVWEFGGLWNELAWQRKPYIRRLNLSIREQGEILWLYQVEETVLMVEVKPENGSQTTIGQVVLKRLMTAEQVIERLCSQRD
;
A
#
# COMPACT_ATOMS: atom_id res chain seq x y z
N MET A 1 5.80 10.98 5.87
CA MET A 1 4.90 10.18 5.00
C MET A 1 5.67 8.96 4.54
N LYS A 2 5.00 7.82 4.44
CA LYS A 2 5.56 6.59 3.88
C LYS A 2 4.84 6.21 2.61
N TYR A 3 5.38 5.26 1.87
CA TYR A 3 4.88 4.91 0.55
C TYR A 3 4.90 3.41 0.31
N PHE A 4 4.08 2.94 -0.64
CA PHE A 4 4.17 1.57 -1.13
C PHE A 4 3.59 1.47 -2.54
N PHE A 5 3.97 0.40 -3.25
CA PHE A 5 3.43 0.07 -4.57
C PHE A 5 2.39 -1.05 -4.47
N LEU A 6 1.27 -0.86 -5.15
CA LEU A 6 0.15 -1.80 -5.18
C LEU A 6 -0.29 -2.07 -6.61
N SER A 7 -0.45 -3.35 -6.95
CA SER A 7 -0.90 -3.78 -8.27
C SER A 7 -2.28 -3.21 -8.58
N ASP A 8 -2.52 -2.90 -9.86
CA ASP A 8 -3.85 -2.54 -10.36
C ASP A 8 -4.86 -3.66 -10.06
N GLY A 9 -6.10 -3.30 -9.70
CA GLY A 9 -7.13 -4.25 -9.25
C GLY A 9 -6.94 -4.76 -7.81
N TRP A 10 -6.03 -4.19 -7.03
CA TRP A 10 -5.89 -4.44 -5.59
C TRP A 10 -6.28 -3.22 -4.75
N THR A 11 -6.74 -3.49 -3.53
CA THR A 11 -7.16 -2.48 -2.55
C THR A 11 -6.56 -2.73 -1.17
N THR A 12 -6.66 -1.74 -0.30
CA THR A 12 -6.17 -1.79 1.08
C THR A 12 -7.23 -2.37 2.02
N GLY A 13 -6.78 -3.12 3.02
CA GLY A 13 -7.60 -3.68 4.10
C GLY A 13 -7.22 -3.09 5.45
N ARG A 14 -6.92 -3.96 6.40
CA ARG A 14 -6.46 -3.60 7.75
C ARG A 14 -5.17 -2.76 7.73
N VAL A 15 -5.05 -1.85 8.69
CA VAL A 15 -3.90 -0.95 8.85
C VAL A 15 -3.42 -1.06 10.29
N TRP A 16 -2.11 -1.09 10.49
CA TRP A 16 -1.50 -1.15 11.82
C TRP A 16 -0.66 0.09 12.08
N GLU A 17 -0.66 0.52 13.33
CA GLU A 17 0.27 1.48 13.92
C GLU A 17 1.07 0.81 15.06
N PHE A 18 1.90 1.56 15.78
CA PHE A 18 2.70 1.02 16.87
C PHE A 18 1.85 0.38 18.00
N GLY A 19 0.65 0.91 18.24
CA GLY A 19 -0.32 0.38 19.21
C GLY A 19 -1.10 -0.85 18.75
N GLY A 20 -0.84 -1.39 17.55
CA GLY A 20 -1.58 -2.51 16.97
C GLY A 20 -2.48 -2.08 15.81
N LEU A 21 -3.64 -2.70 15.67
CA LEU A 21 -4.58 -2.36 14.60
C LEU A 21 -5.06 -0.90 14.77
N TRP A 22 -5.16 -0.17 13.66
CA TRP A 22 -5.63 1.21 13.66
C TRP A 22 -6.98 1.32 14.37
N ASN A 23 -7.03 2.15 15.40
CA ASN A 23 -8.22 2.37 16.21
C ASN A 23 -8.91 3.67 15.79
N GLU A 24 -9.94 3.56 14.95
CA GLU A 24 -10.68 4.74 14.47
C GLU A 24 -11.37 5.52 15.61
N LEU A 25 -11.70 4.88 16.74
CA LEU A 25 -12.29 5.59 17.89
C LEU A 25 -11.26 6.46 18.62
N ALA A 26 -10.04 5.95 18.78
CA ALA A 26 -8.94 6.70 19.39
C ALA A 26 -8.47 7.85 18.50
N TRP A 27 -8.37 7.60 17.19
CA TRP A 27 -7.93 8.58 16.20
C TRP A 27 -9.03 9.53 15.73
N GLN A 28 -10.30 9.17 15.95
CA GLN A 28 -11.49 9.85 15.42
C GLN A 28 -11.52 9.97 13.89
N ARG A 29 -10.77 9.11 13.19
CA ARG A 29 -10.71 9.06 11.73
C ARG A 29 -10.09 7.76 11.23
N LYS A 30 -10.27 7.53 9.94
CA LYS A 30 -9.51 6.55 9.16
C LYS A 30 -8.05 6.99 8.98
N PRO A 31 -7.13 6.04 8.75
CA PRO A 31 -5.78 6.38 8.37
C PRO A 31 -5.78 7.07 7.00
N TYR A 32 -4.86 8.03 6.82
CA TYR A 32 -4.67 8.68 5.54
C TYR A 32 -3.88 7.75 4.61
N ILE A 33 -4.57 7.27 3.57
CA ILE A 33 -3.99 6.49 2.48
C ILE A 33 -4.48 7.09 1.17
N ARG A 34 -3.55 7.41 0.27
CA ARG A 34 -3.87 8.06 -1.00
C ARG A 34 -3.10 7.43 -2.15
N ARG A 35 -3.81 7.00 -3.19
CA ARG A 35 -3.20 6.68 -4.49
C ARG A 35 -2.71 7.97 -5.15
N LEU A 36 -1.45 8.00 -5.55
CA LEU A 36 -0.89 9.07 -6.36
C LEU A 36 -1.09 8.76 -7.84
N ASN A 37 -1.12 9.78 -8.70
CA ASN A 37 -1.18 9.61 -10.16
C ASN A 37 0.19 9.26 -10.73
N LEU A 38 0.84 8.24 -10.14
CA LEU A 38 2.15 7.75 -10.53
C LEU A 38 2.15 6.22 -10.41
N SER A 39 2.68 5.55 -11.43
CA SER A 39 2.79 4.10 -11.48
C SER A 39 4.09 3.68 -12.16
N ILE A 40 4.50 2.45 -11.89
CA ILE A 40 5.54 1.75 -12.66
C ILE A 40 4.93 0.52 -13.33
N ARG A 41 5.61 -0.01 -14.35
CA ARG A 41 5.30 -1.32 -14.93
C ARG A 41 6.37 -2.32 -14.53
N GLU A 42 5.97 -3.45 -13.99
CA GLU A 42 6.89 -4.51 -13.57
C GLU A 42 6.29 -5.86 -13.97
N GLN A 43 7.02 -6.66 -14.75
CA GLN A 43 6.57 -7.98 -15.22
C GLN A 43 5.20 -7.97 -15.93
N GLY A 44 4.86 -6.87 -16.61
CA GLY A 44 3.57 -6.70 -17.30
C GLY A 44 2.42 -6.21 -16.41
N GLU A 45 2.64 -6.08 -15.10
CA GLU A 45 1.66 -5.50 -14.17
C GLU A 45 1.89 -3.99 -14.00
N ILE A 46 0.80 -3.25 -13.78
CA ILE A 46 0.84 -1.84 -13.37
C ILE A 46 0.86 -1.80 -11.84
N LEU A 47 1.85 -1.14 -11.27
CA LEU A 47 1.94 -0.90 -9.83
C LEU A 47 1.76 0.60 -9.55
N TRP A 48 0.67 0.96 -8.86
CA TRP A 48 0.38 2.34 -8.46
C TRP A 48 1.10 2.70 -7.17
N LEU A 49 1.63 3.92 -7.10
CA LEU A 49 2.23 4.47 -5.89
C LEU A 49 1.14 4.98 -4.94
N TYR A 50 1.18 4.50 -3.71
CA TYR A 50 0.35 4.98 -2.61
C TYR A 50 1.21 5.72 -1.59
N GLN A 51 0.66 6.78 -1.01
CA GLN A 51 1.19 7.50 0.13
C GLN A 51 0.35 7.19 1.37
N VAL A 52 1.02 6.99 2.50
CA VAL A 52 0.41 6.84 3.83
C VAL A 52 1.05 7.77 4.84
N GLU A 53 0.31 8.07 5.91
CA GLU A 53 0.84 8.85 7.03
C GLU A 53 1.94 8.12 7.82
N GLU A 54 2.74 8.89 8.55
CA GLU A 54 3.97 8.38 9.21
C GLU A 54 3.68 7.34 10.30
N THR A 55 2.55 7.46 10.98
CA THR A 55 2.14 6.57 12.08
C THR A 55 1.78 5.17 11.59
N VAL A 56 1.46 5.02 10.31
CA VAL A 56 1.17 3.72 9.71
C VAL A 56 2.46 2.88 9.69
N LEU A 57 2.38 1.69 10.28
CA LEU A 57 3.45 0.72 10.35
C LEU A 57 3.30 -0.33 9.24
N MET A 58 2.09 -0.84 9.02
CA MET A 58 1.79 -1.85 8.00
C MET A 58 0.41 -1.68 7.39
N VAL A 59 0.27 -2.09 6.13
CA VAL A 59 -0.98 -2.09 5.38
C VAL A 59 -1.22 -3.47 4.80
N GLU A 60 -2.38 -4.03 5.11
CA GLU A 60 -2.92 -5.21 4.45
C GLU A 60 -3.41 -4.83 3.05
N VAL A 61 -3.15 -5.68 2.07
CA VAL A 61 -3.73 -5.52 0.73
C VAL A 61 -4.36 -6.82 0.24
N LYS A 62 -5.38 -6.68 -0.60
CA LYS A 62 -6.14 -7.78 -1.20
C LYS A 62 -6.67 -7.38 -2.59
N PRO A 63 -7.01 -8.34 -3.47
CA PRO A 63 -7.70 -8.04 -4.71
C PRO A 63 -9.07 -7.37 -4.48
N GLU A 64 -9.47 -6.44 -5.35
CA GLU A 64 -10.75 -5.73 -5.27
C GLU A 64 -11.94 -6.65 -5.55
N ASN A 65 -11.85 -7.45 -6.62
CA ASN A 65 -12.89 -8.37 -7.04
C ASN A 65 -12.57 -9.77 -6.53
N GLY A 66 -12.78 -10.00 -5.23
CA GLY A 66 -12.55 -11.29 -4.61
C GLY A 66 -13.36 -12.38 -5.32
N SER A 67 -12.71 -13.21 -6.14
CA SER A 67 -13.20 -14.58 -6.30
C SER A 67 -13.06 -15.24 -4.93
N GLN A 68 -14.19 -15.70 -4.39
CA GLN A 68 -14.36 -16.23 -3.03
C GLN A 68 -13.50 -17.48 -2.72
N THR A 69 -12.54 -17.83 -3.57
CA THR A 69 -11.88 -19.14 -3.60
C THR A 69 -10.42 -19.15 -3.14
N THR A 70 -9.81 -18.02 -2.80
CA THR A 70 -8.40 -18.02 -2.34
C THR A 70 -8.19 -17.21 -1.06
N ILE A 71 -8.61 -17.80 0.06
CA ILE A 71 -7.99 -17.55 1.37
C ILE A 71 -6.47 -17.75 1.17
N GLY A 72 -5.72 -16.67 1.03
CA GLY A 72 -4.29 -16.72 0.70
C GLY A 72 -3.72 -15.51 -0.04
N GLN A 73 -4.55 -14.65 -0.65
CA GLN A 73 -4.08 -13.47 -1.39
C GLN A 73 -4.02 -12.19 -0.53
N VAL A 74 -3.86 -12.34 0.78
CA VAL A 74 -3.70 -11.21 1.70
C VAL A 74 -2.22 -11.07 2.00
N VAL A 75 -1.65 -9.91 1.67
CA VAL A 75 -0.22 -9.64 1.84
C VAL A 75 -0.04 -8.35 2.63
N LEU A 76 1.01 -8.30 3.46
CA LEU A 76 1.46 -7.08 4.12
C LEU A 76 2.44 -6.35 3.21
N LYS A 77 2.19 -5.08 2.92
CA LYS A 77 3.09 -4.28 2.07
C LYS A 77 4.21 -3.66 2.89
N ARG A 78 5.44 -3.84 2.38
CA ARG A 78 6.62 -3.11 2.87
C ARG A 78 6.45 -1.63 2.54
N LEU A 79 6.49 -0.80 3.57
CA LEU A 79 6.49 0.65 3.42
C LEU A 79 7.90 1.15 3.08
N MET A 80 7.95 2.23 2.33
CA MET A 80 9.15 2.84 1.76
C MET A 80 9.24 4.31 2.17
N THR A 81 10.47 4.81 2.31
CA THR A 81 10.73 6.25 2.41
C THR A 81 10.62 6.92 1.03
N ALA A 82 10.62 8.25 1.00
CA ALA A 82 10.62 9.00 -0.26
C ALA A 82 11.87 8.70 -1.10
N GLU A 83 13.04 8.59 -0.46
CA GLU A 83 14.33 8.28 -1.09
C GLU A 83 14.28 6.90 -1.76
N GLN A 84 13.77 5.89 -1.04
CA GLN A 84 13.61 4.53 -1.58
C GLN A 84 12.63 4.49 -2.76
N VAL A 85 11.58 5.31 -2.74
CA VAL A 85 10.66 5.45 -3.87
C VAL A 85 11.37 6.08 -5.07
N ILE A 86 12.11 7.16 -4.87
CA ILE A 86 12.88 7.83 -5.93
C ILE A 86 13.89 6.86 -6.54
N GLU A 87 14.66 6.15 -5.72
CA GLU A 87 15.60 5.12 -6.18
C GLU A 87 14.90 4.07 -7.03
N ARG A 88 13.76 3.54 -6.57
CA ARG A 88 12.98 2.54 -7.32
C ARG A 88 12.43 3.09 -8.63
N LEU A 89 11.95 4.34 -8.65
CA LEU A 89 11.44 4.98 -9.85
C LEU A 89 12.56 5.19 -10.89
N CYS A 90 13.75 5.60 -10.44
CA CYS A 90 14.91 5.81 -11.31
C CYS A 90 15.58 4.50 -11.74
N SER A 91 15.36 3.39 -11.03
CA SER A 91 15.92 2.08 -11.40
C SER A 91 15.07 1.30 -12.39
N GLN A 92 13.84 1.73 -12.68
CA GLN A 92 13.04 1.13 -13.76
C GLN A 92 13.69 1.49 -15.09
N ARG A 93 14.26 0.51 -15.78
CA ARG A 93 14.68 0.62 -17.17
C ARG A 93 13.63 -0.05 -18.04
N ASP A 94 13.25 0.62 -19.12
CA ASP A 94 12.35 0.10 -20.15
C ASP A 94 12.87 -1.20 -20.79
#